data_AF-A0A7I7XKN2-F1
#
_entry.id   AF-A0A7I7XKN2-F1
#
_cell.length_a   1.000
_cell.length_b   1.000
_cell.length_c   1.000
_cell.angle_alpha   90.00
_cell.angle_beta   90.00
_cell.angle_gamma   90.00
#
_symmetry.space_group_name_H-M   'P 1'
#
loop_
_entity.id
_entity.type
_entity.pdbx_description
1 polymer ?
#
loop_
_entity_poly.entity_id
_entity_poly.type
_entity_poly.pdbx_seq_one_letter_code
_entity_poly.pdbx_strand_id
1 'polypeptide(L)' 'MNWIPAEFVDAMAPTTGWAGTEDELLRVLREFEAVGTDEVHLIPTSTDLDQLRSAARVAREFG' A
#
# COMPACT_ATOMS: atom_id res chain seq x y z
N MET A 1 11.03 0.96 10.44
CA MET A 1 12.14 0.04 10.12
C MET A 1 11.71 -0.72 8.88
N ASN A 2 12.21 -0.34 7.71
CA ASN A 2 11.91 -1.06 6.47
C ASN A 2 12.83 -2.29 6.39
N TRP A 3 12.30 -3.43 5.96
CA TRP A 3 13.09 -4.65 5.73
C TRP A 3 13.96 -4.52 4.46
N ILE A 4 13.67 -3.52 3.64
CA ILE A 4 14.42 -3.12 2.44
C ILE A 4 15.44 -2.03 2.83
N PRO A 5 16.71 -2.13 2.41
CA PRO A 5 17.71 -1.08 2.64
C PRO A 5 17.24 0.30 2.14
N ALA A 6 17.53 1.35 2.91
CA ALA A 6 17.02 2.70 2.66
C ALA A 6 17.36 3.23 1.26
N GLU A 7 18.56 2.91 0.75
CA GLU A 7 19.00 3.33 -0.58
C GLU A 7 18.09 2.80 -1.71
N PHE A 8 17.54 1.61 -1.57
CA PHE A 8 16.62 1.04 -2.57
C PHE A 8 15.22 1.66 -2.44
N VAL A 9 14.79 1.95 -1.21
CA VAL A 9 13.53 2.66 -0.95
C VAL A 9 13.60 4.06 -1.55
N ASP A 10 14.69 4.79 -1.33
CA ASP A 10 14.88 6.14 -1.86
C ASP A 10 14.97 6.16 -3.40
N ALA A 11 15.56 5.11 -4.00
CA ALA A 11 15.63 4.98 -5.45
C ALA A 11 14.27 4.66 -6.10
N MET A 12 13.40 3.91 -5.41
CA MET A 12 12.10 3.48 -5.93
C MET A 12 10.98 4.47 -5.59
N ALA A 13 11.00 5.09 -4.41
CA ALA A 13 9.93 5.96 -3.89
C ALA A 13 9.41 7.03 -4.87
N PRO A 14 10.25 7.69 -5.71
CA PRO A 14 9.74 8.67 -6.66
C PRO A 14 8.88 8.08 -7.77
N THR A 15 9.08 6.80 -8.11
CA THR A 15 8.41 6.11 -9.21
C THR A 15 7.43 5.04 -8.74
N THR A 16 7.54 4.61 -7.48
CA THR A 16 6.64 3.66 -6.84
C THR A 16 5.75 4.38 -5.84
N GLY A 17 4.52 4.63 -6.25
CA GLY A 17 3.49 5.21 -5.41
C GLY A 17 2.13 4.77 -5.91
N TRP A 18 1.18 4.66 -4.99
CA TRP A 18 -0.22 4.43 -5.32
C TRP A 18 -1.02 5.66 -4.87
N ALA A 19 -1.89 6.15 -5.74
CA ALA A 19 -2.84 7.21 -5.44
C ALA A 19 -4.19 6.83 -6.06
N GLY A 20 -5.27 7.02 -5.31
CA GLY A 20 -6.60 6.62 -5.72
C GLY A 20 -7.59 6.67 -4.55
N THR A 21 -8.79 6.13 -4.77
CA THR A 21 -9.86 6.03 -3.77
C THR A 21 -9.77 4.72 -2.96
N GLU A 22 -10.52 4.64 -1.86
CA GLU A 22 -10.62 3.41 -1.06
C GLU A 22 -11.10 2.21 -1.90
N ASP A 23 -12.09 2.41 -2.76
CA ASP A 23 -12.61 1.37 -3.67
C ASP A 23 -11.57 0.90 -4.69
N GLU A 24 -10.78 1.84 -5.22
CA GLU A 24 -9.69 1.53 -6.14
C GLU A 24 -8.58 0.74 -5.45
N LEU A 25 -8.25 1.07 -4.20
CA LEU A 25 -7.26 0.33 -3.42
C LEU A 25 -7.73 -1.09 -3.18
N LEU A 26 -8.98 -1.27 -2.76
CA LEU A 26 -9.56 -2.60 -2.51
C LEU A 26 -9.51 -3.47 -3.78
N ARG A 27 -9.87 -2.89 -4.92
CA ARG A 27 -9.77 -3.57 -6.22
C ARG A 27 -8.34 -4.02 -6.53
N VAL A 28 -7.36 -3.14 -6.34
CA VAL A 28 -5.94 -3.48 -6.56
C VAL A 28 -5.47 -4.59 -5.63
N LEU A 29 -5.88 -4.58 -4.35
CA LEU A 29 -5.55 -5.66 -3.40
C LEU A 29 -6.13 -7.00 -3.87
N ARG A 30 -7.36 -7.02 -4.39
CA ARG A 30 -7.99 -8.21 -4.99
C ARG A 30 -7.27 -8.66 -6.27
N GLU A 31 -6.75 -7.74 -7.06
CA GLU A 31 -5.92 -8.06 -8.23
C GLU A 31 -4.59 -8.73 -7.82
N PHE A 32 -3.96 -8.27 -6.73
CA PHE A 32 -2.79 -8.95 -6.15
C PHE A 32 -3.11 -10.36 -5.65
N GLU A 33 -4.22 -10.54 -4.94
CA GLU A 33 -4.70 -11.86 -4.51
C GLU A 33 -4.94 -12.78 -5.71
N ALA A 34 -5.56 -12.26 -6.78
CA ALA A 34 -5.88 -13.02 -7.98
C ALA A 34 -4.64 -13.56 -8.71
N VAL A 35 -3.48 -12.91 -8.59
CA VAL A 35 -2.20 -13.41 -9.14
C VAL A 35 -1.43 -14.33 -8.18
N GLY A 36 -2.02 -14.67 -7.02
CA GLY A 36 -1.43 -15.57 -6.03
C GLY A 36 -0.48 -14.88 -5.05
N THR A 37 -0.66 -13.58 -4.79
CA THR A 37 0.14 -12.88 -3.77
C THR A 37 -0.31 -13.29 -2.37
N ASP A 38 0.61 -13.81 -1.56
CA ASP A 38 0.32 -14.25 -0.18
C ASP A 38 0.36 -13.12 0.86
N GLU A 39 1.12 -12.05 0.60
CA GLU A 39 1.31 -10.93 1.53
C GLU A 39 1.47 -9.60 0.78
N VAL A 40 0.73 -8.57 1.23
CA VAL A 40 0.83 -7.20 0.69
C VAL A 40 1.13 -6.23 1.84
N HIS A 41 2.21 -5.44 1.68
CA HIS A 41 2.58 -4.39 2.63
C HIS A 41 2.18 -3.02 2.08
N LEU A 42 1.24 -2.36 2.75
CA LEU A 42 0.91 -0.96 2.46
C LEU A 42 1.86 -0.06 3.26
N ILE A 43 2.66 0.74 2.55
CA ILE A 43 3.62 1.67 3.15
C ILE A 43 3.08 3.11 2.98
N PRO A 44 2.60 3.76 4.04
CA PRO A 44 2.17 5.16 3.97
C PRO A 44 3.37 6.06 3.67
N THR A 45 3.25 6.89 2.63
CA THR A 45 4.27 7.89 2.25
C THR A 45 3.86 9.32 2.63
N SER A 46 2.62 9.52 3.10
CA SER A 46 2.08 10.80 3.56
C SER A 46 2.19 10.95 5.08
N THR A 47 2.33 12.17 5.56
CA THR A 47 2.21 12.53 6.99
C THR A 47 0.76 12.73 7.43
N ASP A 48 -0.21 12.62 6.51
CA ASP A 48 -1.63 12.72 6.80
C ASP A 48 -2.15 11.43 7.47
N LEU A 49 -2.53 11.54 8.74
CA LEU A 49 -3.05 10.42 9.52
C LEU A 49 -4.42 9.94 9.03
N ASP A 50 -5.20 10.78 8.35
CA ASP A 50 -6.50 10.35 7.82
C ASP A 50 -6.31 9.39 6.64
N GLN A 51 -5.28 9.59 5.81
CA GLN A 51 -4.93 8.62 4.77
C GLN A 51 -4.52 7.27 5.37
N LEU A 52 -3.76 7.27 6.47
CA LEU A 52 -3.41 6.04 7.19
C LEU A 52 -4.67 5.32 7.71
N ARG A 53 -5.61 6.07 8.30
CA ARG A 53 -6.88 5.50 8.81
C ARG A 53 -7.75 4.92 7.69
N SER A 54 -7.80 5.57 6.53
CA SER A 54 -8.49 5.08 5.34
C SER A 54 -7.85 3.80 4.81
N ALA A 55 -6.52 3.76 4.64
CA ALA A 55 -5.82 2.54 4.23
C ALA A 55 -6.05 1.38 5.21
N ALA A 56 -6.03 1.66 6.51
CA ALA A 56 -6.33 0.65 7.53
C ALA A 56 -7.79 0.16 7.48
N ARG A 57 -8.74 0.99 7.02
CA ARG A 57 -10.14 0.57 6.82
C ARG A 57 -10.24 -0.39 5.65
N VAL A 58 -9.61 -0.06 4.52
CA VAL A 58 -9.57 -0.93 3.34
C VAL A 58 -8.89 -2.26 3.66
N ALA A 59 -7.77 -2.26 4.39
CA ALA A 59 -7.10 -3.48 4.81
C ALA A 59 -8.02 -4.40 5.64
N ARG A 60 -8.80 -3.84 6.57
CA ARG A 60 -9.81 -4.61 7.33
C ARG A 60 -10.95 -5.15 6.48
N GLU A 61 -11.33 -4.43 5.43
CA GLU A 61 -12.36 -4.89 4.50
C GLU A 61 -11.85 -6.00 3.57
N PHE A 62 -10.57 -5.96 3.22
CA PHE A 62 -9.93 -6.95 2.38
C PHE A 62 -9.84 -8.34 3.06
N GLY A 63 -9.42 -8.41 4.32
CA GLY A 63 -9.31 -9.67 5.07
C GLY A 63 -8.65 -9.52 6.44
#